data_AF-A0A0G3LZT1-F1
#
_entry.id   AF-A0A0G3LZT1-F1
#
_cell.length_a   1.000
_cell.length_b   1.000
_cell.length_c   1.000
_cell.angle_alpha   90.00
_cell.angle_beta   90.00
_cell.angle_gamma   90.00
#
_symmetry.space_group_name_H-M   'P 1'
#
loop_
_entity.id
_entity.type
_entity.pdbx_description
1 polymer ?
#
loop_
_entity_poly.entity_id
_entity_poly.type
_entity_poly.pdbx_seq_one_letter_code
_entity_poly.pdbx_strand_id
1 'polypeptide(L)'
;MANWCNNTVAFEGNPEAIRQIQRLFKEMAEQEQKEGCGQLPDFVADSNGGYFFGIYQDYDNTDTFQYETKWSPNTEVLQKIAEHYKVDFTQDYEELGCLVFGRATFSDRLLTDIYLDDEDFDKYEYDEENSVWYFENETYESDYEILEILLERKIENHQP
;
A
#
# COMPACT_ATOMS: atom_id res chain seq x y z
N MET A 1 -12.10 17.04 4.67
CA MET A 1 -12.33 15.59 4.54
C MET A 1 -10.95 14.96 4.50
N ALA A 2 -10.78 13.75 5.04
CA ALA A 2 -9.52 13.05 4.85
C ALA A 2 -9.47 12.50 3.43
N ASN A 3 -8.33 12.64 2.77
CA ASN A 3 -8.06 11.81 1.60
C ASN A 3 -7.75 10.39 2.09
N TRP A 4 -8.14 9.41 1.28
CA TRP A 4 -7.99 8.00 1.59
C TRP A 4 -6.85 7.43 0.78
N CYS A 5 -5.83 6.94 1.47
CA CYS A 5 -4.72 6.24 0.86
C CYS A 5 -5.11 4.77 0.72
N ASN A 6 -5.15 4.26 -0.50
CA ASN A 6 -5.35 2.84 -0.79
C ASN A 6 -4.05 2.09 -0.52
N ASN A 7 -4.17 0.91 0.07
CA ASN A 7 -3.04 0.07 0.42
C ASN A 7 -3.36 -1.36 -0.01
N THR A 8 -2.39 -2.02 -0.65
CA THR A 8 -2.40 -3.46 -0.91
C THR A 8 -1.15 -4.06 -0.28
N VAL A 9 -1.30 -5.05 0.61
CA VAL A 9 -0.16 -5.69 1.29
C VAL A 9 -0.17 -7.20 1.08
N ALA A 10 0.99 -7.75 0.74
CA ALA A 10 1.29 -9.17 0.75
C ALA A 10 2.32 -9.48 1.85
N PHE A 11 2.08 -10.52 2.65
CA PHE A 11 3.02 -11.00 3.65
C PHE A 11 3.68 -12.30 3.19
N GLU A 12 4.98 -12.44 3.41
CA GLU A 12 5.74 -13.64 3.04
C GLU A 12 6.47 -14.24 4.25
N GLY A 13 6.36 -15.55 4.44
CA GLY A 13 7.08 -16.23 5.51
C GLY A 13 6.50 -17.60 5.84
N ASN A 14 6.64 -18.02 7.10
CA ASN A 14 6.15 -19.31 7.54
C ASN A 14 4.62 -19.41 7.35
N PRO A 15 4.08 -20.49 6.72
CA PRO A 15 2.64 -20.69 6.54
C PRO A 15 1.79 -20.56 7.81
N GLU A 16 2.32 -20.91 8.98
CA GLU A 16 1.62 -20.71 10.25
C GLU A 16 1.49 -19.23 10.63
N ALA A 17 2.54 -18.45 10.40
CA ALA A 17 2.51 -17.00 10.62
C ALA A 17 1.53 -16.33 9.66
N ILE A 18 1.54 -16.72 8.37
CA ILE A 18 0.59 -16.21 7.38
C ILE A 18 -0.86 -16.50 7.78
N ARG A 19 -1.18 -17.72 8.26
CA ARG A 19 -2.52 -18.04 8.77
C ARG A 19 -2.92 -17.17 9.96
N GLN A 20 -1.98 -16.84 10.85
CA GLN A 20 -2.25 -15.97 11.99
C GLN A 20 -2.51 -14.52 11.55
N ILE A 21 -1.78 -14.03 10.55
CA ILE A 21 -2.01 -12.70 9.95
C ILE A 21 -3.36 -12.65 9.22
N GLN A 22 -3.70 -13.67 8.42
CA GLN A 22 -5.02 -13.78 7.78
C GLN A 22 -6.15 -13.71 8.82
N ARG A 23 -5.98 -14.42 9.93
CA ARG A 23 -6.95 -14.37 11.04
C ARG A 23 -7.02 -12.98 11.66
N LEU A 24 -5.88 -12.32 11.91
CA LEU A 24 -5.82 -10.97 12.45
C LEU A 24 -6.58 -9.98 11.56
N PHE A 25 -6.31 -9.95 10.25
CA PHE A 25 -6.99 -9.04 9.32
C PHE A 25 -8.50 -9.32 9.24
N LYS A 26 -8.91 -10.59 9.27
CA LYS A 26 -10.32 -10.95 9.31
C LYS A 26 -11.01 -10.47 10.60
N GLU A 27 -10.38 -10.67 11.75
CA GLU A 27 -10.91 -10.22 13.04
C GLU A 27 -11.02 -8.68 13.08
N MET A 28 -10.03 -7.96 12.54
CA MET A 28 -10.11 -6.51 12.38
C MET A 28 -11.25 -6.10 11.44
N ALA A 29 -11.41 -6.74 10.28
CA ALA A 29 -12.50 -6.42 9.35
C ALA A 29 -13.90 -6.63 9.97
N GLU A 30 -14.09 -7.73 10.72
CA GLU A 30 -15.33 -8.01 11.45
C GLU A 30 -15.61 -6.97 12.54
N GLN A 31 -14.56 -6.54 13.25
CA GLN A 31 -14.66 -5.54 14.30
C GLN A 31 -14.95 -4.14 13.73
N GLU A 32 -14.35 -3.77 12.60
CA GLU A 32 -14.65 -2.52 11.88
C GLU A 32 -16.13 -2.43 11.53
N GLN A 33 -16.72 -3.50 11.00
CA GLN A 33 -18.16 -3.54 10.66
C GLN A 33 -19.06 -3.37 11.89
N LYS A 34 -18.63 -3.89 13.04
CA LYS A 34 -19.39 -3.85 14.27
C LYS A 34 -19.32 -2.49 14.96
N GLU A 35 -18.15 -1.85 14.94
CA GLU A 35 -17.89 -0.62 15.69
C GLU A 35 -18.00 0.65 14.83
N GLY A 36 -17.88 0.52 13.51
CA GLY A 36 -17.93 1.65 12.57
C GLY A 36 -16.71 2.56 12.67
N CYS A 37 -15.56 2.04 13.11
CA CYS A 37 -14.30 2.76 13.21
C CYS A 37 -13.13 1.89 12.76
N GLY A 38 -12.06 2.55 12.33
CA GLY A 38 -10.84 1.88 11.88
C GLY A 38 -10.17 1.11 13.00
N GLN A 39 -9.42 0.09 12.61
CA GLN A 39 -8.91 -0.93 13.51
C GLN A 39 -7.38 -0.91 13.55
N LEU A 40 -6.82 -1.39 14.66
CA LEU A 40 -5.40 -1.63 14.85
C LEU A 40 -5.23 -2.99 15.54
N PRO A 41 -4.13 -3.71 15.28
CA PRO A 41 -3.81 -4.90 16.06
C PRO A 41 -3.59 -4.53 17.54
N ASP A 42 -4.11 -5.34 18.46
CA ASP A 42 -4.04 -5.10 19.92
C ASP A 42 -2.61 -4.93 20.46
N PHE A 43 -1.62 -5.49 19.75
CA PHE A 43 -0.20 -5.39 20.11
C PHE A 43 0.48 -4.13 19.57
N VAL A 44 -0.20 -3.30 18.78
CA VAL A 44 0.30 -2.02 18.28
C VAL A 44 -0.24 -0.91 19.17
N ALA A 45 0.66 -0.16 19.81
CA ALA A 45 0.25 0.98 20.62
C ALA A 45 -0.36 2.08 19.74
N ASP A 46 -1.55 2.55 20.12
CA ASP A 46 -2.19 3.73 19.55
C ASP A 46 -1.37 4.97 19.90
N SER A 47 -0.42 5.28 19.02
CA SER A 47 0.60 6.30 19.25
C SER A 47 0.58 7.41 18.21
N ASN A 48 -0.04 7.20 17.04
CA ASN A 48 -0.16 8.24 16.02
C ASN A 48 -1.13 7.93 14.85
N GLY A 49 -2.16 7.08 15.04
CA GLY A 49 -3.03 6.66 13.94
C GLY A 49 -2.50 5.44 13.18
N GLY A 50 -2.66 5.41 11.86
CA GLY A 50 -2.34 4.24 11.02
C GLY A 50 -3.39 3.13 11.08
N TYR A 51 -4.60 3.46 11.51
CA TYR A 51 -5.75 2.56 11.52
C TYR A 51 -6.07 2.06 10.11
N PHE A 52 -6.42 0.78 10.04
CA PHE A 52 -6.95 0.15 8.85
C PHE A 52 -8.45 0.44 8.76
N PHE A 53 -8.90 0.85 7.56
CA PHE A 53 -10.31 1.04 7.22
C PHE A 53 -10.62 0.25 5.94
N GLY A 54 -11.87 -0.09 5.70
CA GLY A 54 -12.29 -0.76 4.46
C GLY A 54 -11.55 -2.07 4.21
N ILE A 55 -11.19 -2.80 5.27
CA ILE A 55 -10.35 -4.00 5.14
C ILE A 55 -11.08 -5.05 4.28
N TYR A 56 -10.42 -5.45 3.21
CA TYR A 56 -10.93 -6.38 2.22
C TYR A 56 -9.85 -7.37 1.79
N GLN A 57 -10.28 -8.57 1.46
CA GLN A 57 -9.45 -9.59 0.82
C GLN A 57 -10.31 -10.28 -0.24
N ASP A 58 -9.75 -10.46 -1.43
CA ASP A 58 -10.43 -11.15 -2.52
C ASP A 58 -10.56 -12.65 -2.19
N TYR A 59 -11.72 -13.23 -2.52
CA TYR A 59 -11.95 -14.66 -2.37
C TYR A 59 -11.08 -15.48 -3.33
N ASP A 60 -10.78 -14.93 -4.51
CA ASP A 60 -9.97 -15.58 -5.54
C ASP A 60 -8.46 -15.32 -5.35
N ASN A 61 -8.09 -14.31 -4.55
CA ASN A 61 -6.71 -13.99 -4.18
C ASN A 61 -6.58 -13.71 -2.67
N THR A 62 -6.23 -14.76 -1.92
CA THR A 62 -6.02 -14.69 -0.46
C THR A 62 -4.61 -14.28 -0.04
N ASP A 63 -3.74 -13.96 -1.00
CA ASP A 63 -2.33 -13.65 -0.74
C ASP A 63 -2.13 -12.16 -0.40
N THR A 64 -3.09 -11.31 -0.80
CA THR A 64 -3.07 -9.88 -0.56
C THR A 64 -4.22 -9.42 0.33
N PHE A 65 -3.99 -8.38 1.12
CA PHE A 65 -5.03 -7.61 1.81
C PHE A 65 -5.09 -6.21 1.25
N GLN A 66 -6.30 -5.69 1.08
CA GLN A 66 -6.57 -4.33 0.64
C GLN A 66 -7.24 -3.55 1.78
N TYR A 67 -6.87 -2.30 1.95
CA TYR A 67 -7.46 -1.43 2.97
C TYR A 67 -7.13 0.04 2.68
N GLU A 68 -7.79 0.92 3.40
CA GLU A 68 -7.59 2.35 3.37
C GLU A 68 -6.95 2.86 4.66
N THR A 69 -6.19 3.93 4.53
CA THR A 69 -5.66 4.72 5.64
C THR A 69 -5.94 6.20 5.38
N LYS A 70 -5.88 7.03 6.42
CA LYS A 70 -6.05 8.48 6.24
C LYS A 70 -4.71 9.10 5.86
N TRP A 71 -4.69 9.86 4.75
CA TRP A 71 -3.59 10.71 4.30
C TRP A 71 -2.31 10.03 3.81
N SER A 72 -1.89 8.93 4.43
CA SER A 72 -0.60 8.30 4.17
C SER A 72 -0.63 6.82 4.51
N PRO A 73 0.22 5.98 3.87
CA PRO A 73 0.33 4.58 4.23
C PRO A 73 0.68 4.38 5.70
N ASN A 74 0.26 3.26 6.27
CA ASN A 74 0.55 2.88 7.66
C ASN A 74 1.75 1.91 7.74
N THR A 75 2.81 2.16 6.98
CA THR A 75 3.98 1.27 6.83
C THR A 75 4.63 0.90 8.17
N GLU A 76 4.71 1.81 9.12
CA GLU A 76 5.23 1.52 10.47
C GLU A 76 4.36 0.51 11.24
N VAL A 77 3.05 0.49 10.99
CA VAL A 77 2.13 -0.49 11.60
C VAL A 77 2.33 -1.85 10.95
N LEU A 78 2.48 -1.91 9.62
CA LEU A 78 2.83 -3.15 8.92
C LEU A 78 4.17 -3.71 9.37
N GLN A 79 5.18 -2.86 9.57
CA GLN A 79 6.47 -3.28 10.13
C GLN A 79 6.30 -3.94 11.51
N LYS A 80 5.50 -3.36 12.41
CA LYS A 80 5.22 -3.97 13.73
C LYS A 80 4.52 -5.33 13.61
N ILE A 81 3.59 -5.48 12.66
CA ILE A 81 2.93 -6.76 12.37
C ILE A 81 3.99 -7.77 11.87
N ALA A 82 4.81 -7.37 10.91
CA ALA A 82 5.84 -8.21 10.32
C ALA A 82 6.89 -8.67 11.34
N GLU A 83 7.34 -7.76 12.21
CA GLU A 83 8.25 -8.07 13.33
C GLU A 83 7.62 -9.01 14.36
N HIS A 84 6.33 -8.82 14.67
CA HIS A 84 5.60 -9.68 15.62
C HIS A 84 5.52 -11.12 15.12
N TYR A 85 5.16 -11.31 13.85
CA TYR A 85 4.97 -12.63 13.24
C TYR A 85 6.25 -13.21 12.61
N LYS A 86 7.33 -12.43 12.53
CA LYS A 86 8.61 -12.78 11.90
C LYS A 86 8.43 -13.16 10.43
N VAL A 87 7.78 -12.26 9.70
CA VAL A 87 7.52 -12.37 8.26
C VAL A 87 8.09 -11.13 7.56
N ASP A 88 8.17 -11.23 6.24
CA ASP A 88 8.45 -10.13 5.34
C ASP A 88 7.12 -9.58 4.79
N PHE A 89 7.15 -8.38 4.21
CA PHE A 89 5.99 -7.86 3.46
C PHE A 89 6.39 -6.98 2.29
N THR A 90 5.47 -6.90 1.32
CA THR A 90 5.44 -5.89 0.27
C THR A 90 4.11 -5.16 0.35
N GLN A 91 4.16 -3.84 0.42
CA GLN A 91 3.01 -2.94 0.48
C GLN A 91 3.07 -1.99 -0.71
N ASP A 92 2.06 -2.03 -1.56
CA ASP A 92 1.79 -1.00 -2.55
C ASP A 92 0.77 0.00 -1.98
N TYR A 93 0.98 1.28 -2.20
CA TYR A 93 0.11 2.32 -1.69
C TYR A 93 -0.03 3.51 -2.64
N GLU A 94 -1.21 4.13 -2.63
CA GLU A 94 -1.48 5.33 -3.41
C GLU A 94 -2.46 6.28 -2.73
N GLU A 95 -2.28 7.57 -2.97
CA GLU A 95 -3.23 8.65 -2.68
C GLU A 95 -2.97 9.77 -3.70
N LEU A 96 -3.52 9.60 -4.90
CA LEU A 96 -3.23 10.48 -6.04
C LEU A 96 -3.70 11.92 -5.82
N GLY A 97 -4.65 12.17 -4.90
CA GLY A 97 -5.07 13.51 -4.52
C GLY A 97 -3.98 14.32 -3.79
N CYS A 98 -2.96 13.66 -3.24
CA CYS A 98 -1.78 14.27 -2.63
C CYS A 98 -0.46 13.86 -3.33
N LEU A 99 -0.51 13.32 -4.55
CA LEU A 99 0.67 12.84 -5.28
C LEU A 99 1.47 11.79 -4.48
N VAL A 100 0.76 10.87 -3.81
CA VAL A 100 1.39 9.74 -3.12
C VAL A 100 1.22 8.50 -3.98
N PHE A 101 2.32 7.87 -4.36
CA PHE A 101 2.33 6.58 -5.05
C PHE A 101 3.65 5.88 -4.76
N GLY A 102 3.61 4.67 -4.18
CA GLY A 102 4.84 4.03 -3.74
C GLY A 102 4.70 2.58 -3.31
N ARG A 103 5.86 2.00 -3.00
CA ARG A 103 6.01 0.64 -2.50
C ARG A 103 6.95 0.63 -1.30
N ALA A 104 6.45 0.06 -0.19
CA ALA A 104 7.28 -0.30 0.94
C ALA A 104 7.54 -1.81 0.96
N THR A 105 8.79 -2.19 1.20
CA THR A 105 9.23 -3.57 1.36
C THR A 105 9.93 -3.72 2.69
N PHE A 106 9.59 -4.79 3.41
CA PHE A 106 10.30 -5.19 4.62
C PHE A 106 10.81 -6.59 4.43
N SER A 107 12.12 -6.71 4.27
CA SER A 107 12.80 -7.99 4.12
C SER A 107 14.14 -7.95 4.83
N ASP A 108 14.58 -9.09 5.39
CA ASP A 108 15.79 -9.18 6.20
C ASP A 108 15.86 -8.16 7.36
N ARG A 109 14.68 -7.79 7.89
CA ARG A 109 14.48 -6.76 8.94
C ARG A 109 14.86 -5.35 8.52
N LEU A 110 14.99 -5.09 7.23
CA LEU A 110 15.22 -3.77 6.67
C LEU A 110 13.93 -3.29 6.01
N LEU A 111 13.41 -2.16 6.48
CA LEU A 111 12.34 -1.44 5.81
C LEU A 111 12.95 -0.55 4.73
N THR A 112 12.49 -0.73 3.48
CA THR A 112 12.80 0.11 2.34
C THR A 112 11.49 0.67 1.80
N ASP A 113 11.37 1.99 1.75
CA ASP A 113 10.18 2.69 1.28
C ASP A 113 10.56 3.60 0.11
N ILE A 114 9.99 3.31 -1.07
CA ILE A 114 10.28 4.00 -2.33
C ILE A 114 8.97 4.52 -2.89
N TYR A 115 8.91 5.83 -3.14
CA TYR A 115 7.73 6.50 -3.66
C TYR A 115 8.10 7.51 -4.75
N LEU A 116 7.13 7.82 -5.60
CA LEU A 116 7.22 8.87 -6.60
C LEU A 116 7.19 10.25 -5.94
N ASP A 117 8.08 11.13 -6.37
CA ASP A 117 8.12 12.53 -5.92
C ASP A 117 7.57 13.47 -6.99
N ASP A 118 7.46 14.76 -6.68
CA ASP A 118 6.90 15.77 -7.58
C ASP A 118 7.58 15.74 -8.98
N GLU A 119 8.88 15.48 -9.05
CA GLU A 119 9.61 15.41 -10.34
C GLU A 119 9.21 14.18 -11.16
N ASP A 120 8.75 13.10 -10.53
CA ASP A 120 8.20 11.94 -11.22
C ASP A 120 6.82 12.23 -11.81
N PHE A 121 5.95 12.92 -11.07
CA PHE A 121 4.62 13.31 -11.55
C PHE A 121 4.66 14.32 -12.71
N ASP A 122 5.69 15.17 -12.75
CA ASP A 122 5.90 16.14 -13.84
C ASP A 122 6.34 15.50 -15.18
N LYS A 123 6.59 14.17 -15.23
CA LYS A 123 7.09 13.48 -16.43
C LYS A 123 6.02 13.13 -17.45
N TYR A 124 4.75 13.20 -17.09
CA TYR A 124 3.64 12.84 -17.96
C TYR A 124 2.54 13.89 -17.91
N GLU A 125 1.74 13.95 -18.97
CA GLU A 125 0.68 14.96 -19.09
C GLU A 125 -0.59 14.37 -19.69
N TYR A 126 -1.73 14.95 -19.35
CA TYR A 126 -3.02 14.55 -19.93
C TYR A 126 -3.32 15.37 -21.18
N ASP A 127 -3.53 14.69 -22.30
CA ASP A 127 -4.03 15.28 -23.54
C ASP A 127 -5.56 15.28 -23.52
N GLU A 128 -6.14 16.44 -23.20
CA GLU A 128 -7.60 16.62 -23.18
C GLU A 128 -8.26 16.41 -24.55
N GLU A 129 -7.57 16.70 -25.66
CA GLU A 129 -8.14 16.59 -27.01
C GLU A 129 -8.37 15.14 -27.39
N ASN A 130 -7.39 14.29 -27.10
CA ASN A 130 -7.43 12.87 -27.43
C ASN A 130 -7.92 11.98 -26.26
N SER A 131 -8.10 12.57 -25.07
CA SER A 131 -8.50 11.87 -23.84
C SER A 131 -7.56 10.72 -23.48
N VAL A 132 -6.26 10.98 -23.56
CA VAL A 132 -5.18 10.01 -23.27
C VAL A 132 -4.09 10.67 -22.44
N TRP A 133 -3.31 9.86 -21.74
CA TRP A 133 -2.08 10.30 -21.07
C TRP A 133 -0.89 10.14 -22.00
N TYR A 134 0.03 11.11 -21.98
CA TYR A 134 1.24 11.10 -22.80
C TYR A 134 2.48 10.95 -21.92
N PHE A 135 3.31 9.97 -22.24
CA PHE A 135 4.58 9.71 -21.55
C PHE A 135 5.57 9.10 -22.54
N GLU A 136 6.79 9.65 -22.60
CA GLU A 136 7.90 9.12 -23.43
C GLU A 136 7.59 8.86 -24.92
N ASN A 137 6.71 9.67 -25.54
CA ASN A 137 6.24 9.51 -26.92
C ASN A 137 5.21 8.39 -27.16
N GLU A 138 4.69 7.79 -26.09
CA GLU A 138 3.61 6.82 -26.13
C GLU A 138 2.33 7.41 -25.49
N THR A 139 1.19 6.83 -25.82
CA THR A 139 -0.12 7.20 -25.26
C THR A 139 -0.68 6.08 -24.40
N TYR A 140 -1.26 6.43 -23.26
CA TYR A 140 -1.82 5.50 -22.28
C TYR A 140 -3.28 5.86 -21.99
N GLU A 141 -4.12 4.86 -21.73
CA GLU A 141 -5.53 5.08 -21.35
C GLU A 141 -5.66 5.51 -19.88
N SER A 142 -4.66 5.20 -19.05
CA SER A 142 -4.62 5.48 -17.61
C SER A 142 -3.24 5.98 -17.21
N ASP A 143 -3.18 6.99 -16.34
CA ASP A 143 -1.93 7.44 -15.71
C ASP A 143 -1.36 6.38 -14.77
N TYR A 144 -2.20 5.50 -14.23
CA TYR A 144 -1.77 4.41 -13.36
C TYR A 144 -0.70 3.52 -14.01
N GLU A 145 -0.80 3.23 -15.31
CA GLU A 145 0.22 2.46 -16.04
C GLU A 145 1.56 3.21 -16.08
N ILE A 146 1.54 4.52 -16.22
CA ILE A 146 2.74 5.37 -16.23
C ILE A 146 3.35 5.42 -14.83
N LEU A 147 2.52 5.56 -13.79
CA LEU A 147 2.95 5.56 -12.38
C LEU A 147 3.64 4.25 -12.01
N GLU A 148 3.09 3.10 -12.43
CA GLU A 148 3.74 1.80 -12.26
C GLU A 148 5.11 1.75 -12.96
N ILE A 149 5.20 2.21 -14.22
CA ILE A 149 6.48 2.26 -14.95
C ILE A 149 7.52 3.12 -14.23
N LEU A 150 7.12 4.31 -13.77
CA LEU A 150 7.99 5.23 -13.05
C LEU A 150 8.47 4.62 -11.73
N LEU A 151 7.56 4.00 -10.97
CA LEU A 151 7.88 3.42 -9.67
C LEU A 151 8.82 2.22 -9.82
N GLU A 152 8.56 1.31 -10.76
CA GLU A 152 9.42 0.16 -11.01
C GLU A 152 10.83 0.61 -11.44
N ARG A 153 10.95 1.60 -12.33
CA ARG A 153 12.26 2.18 -12.69
C ARG A 153 12.97 2.79 -11.48
N LYS A 154 12.23 3.45 -10.58
CA LYS A 154 12.81 4.05 -9.36
C LYS A 154 13.30 2.94 -8.42
N ILE A 155 12.54 1.87 -8.25
CA ILE A 155 12.92 0.68 -7.46
C ILE A 155 14.18 0.02 -8.03
N GLU A 156 14.23 -0.25 -9.33
CA GLU A 156 15.39 -0.85 -10.01
C GLU A 156 16.67 -0.02 -9.80
N ASN A 157 16.57 1.31 -9.84
CA ASN A 157 17.71 2.21 -9.61
C ASN A 157 18.15 2.31 -8.13
N HIS A 158 17.34 1.81 -7.20
CA HIS A 158 17.65 1.75 -5.77
C HIS A 158 18.14 0.36 -5.32
N GLN A 159 18.19 -0.62 -6.21
CA GLN A 159 18.84 -1.91 -5.93
C GLN A 159 20.37 -1.75 -5.92
N PRO A 160 21.08 -2.27 -4.91
CA PRO A 160 22.54 -2.16 -4.77
C PRO A 160 23.35 -2.94 -5.82
#